data_AF-A0A4Q2UXJ7-F1
#
_entry.id   AF-A0A4Q2UXJ7-F1
#
_cell.length_a   1.000
_cell.length_b   1.000
_cell.length_c   1.000
_cell.angle_alpha   90.00
_cell.angle_beta   90.00
_cell.angle_gamma   90.00
#
_symmetry.space_group_name_H-M   'P 1'
#
loop_
_entity.id
_entity.type
_entity.pdbx_description
1 polymer ?
#
loop_
_entity_poly.entity_id
_entity_poly.type
_entity_poly.pdbx_seq_one_letter_code
_entity_poly.pdbx_strand_id
1 'polypeptide(L)'
;MREILQGIVTSFQTCYKRSCRQSGKLDNNLREEDASMELDKSWQQLRDQLYNITKRSLSGVNLIDKTPWTIYGQEHAEILILDCVSYIEELENDTQFGAGDLRNEATKDIEELNDTVSLRRLKKAAQDVDTLMEIVANDKYELLIQDGAIHIGRGSGWYQSSSQLRSGNNFVGSIEPGPRGRIHVGNIYGGKGIWDDWGN
;
A
#
# COMPACT_ATOMS: atom_id res chain seq x y z
N MET A 1 -25.01 -9.50 -9.81
CA MET A 1 -24.18 -10.42 -8.96
C MET A 1 -23.79 -11.78 -9.57
N ARG A 2 -24.69 -12.78 -9.79
CA ARG A 2 -24.27 -14.12 -10.29
C ARG A 2 -23.59 -14.06 -11.67
N GLU A 3 -24.12 -13.22 -12.56
CA GLU A 3 -23.58 -13.01 -13.91
C GLU A 3 -22.19 -12.37 -13.88
N ILE A 4 -21.97 -11.41 -12.97
CA ILE A 4 -20.67 -10.76 -12.78
C ILE A 4 -19.61 -11.75 -12.30
N LEU A 5 -19.94 -12.58 -11.30
CA LEU A 5 -19.03 -13.64 -10.83
C LEU A 5 -18.73 -14.66 -11.93
N GLN A 6 -19.71 -14.96 -12.79
CA GLN A 6 -19.50 -15.83 -13.95
C GLN A 6 -18.56 -15.18 -14.98
N GLY A 7 -18.63 -13.85 -15.15
CA GLY A 7 -17.71 -13.06 -15.97
C GLY A 7 -16.26 -13.24 -15.54
N ILE A 8 -15.96 -13.05 -14.24
CA ILE A 8 -14.62 -13.27 -13.68
C ILE A 8 -14.11 -14.68 -14.01
N VAL A 9 -14.94 -15.71 -13.79
CA VAL A 9 -14.58 -17.10 -14.10
C VAL A 9 -14.26 -17.26 -15.60
N THR A 10 -15.02 -16.63 -16.49
CA THR A 10 -14.80 -16.67 -17.93
C THR A 10 -13.52 -15.96 -18.35
N SER A 11 -13.13 -14.85 -17.72
CA SER A 11 -11.83 -14.19 -17.97
C SER A 11 -10.66 -15.09 -17.58
N PHE A 12 -10.72 -15.73 -16.40
CA PHE A 12 -9.71 -16.73 -15.99
C PHE A 12 -9.63 -17.91 -16.96
N GLN A 13 -10.77 -18.46 -17.41
CA GLN A 13 -10.81 -19.55 -18.38
C GLN A 13 -10.22 -19.14 -19.73
N THR A 14 -10.46 -17.90 -20.16
CA THR A 14 -9.92 -17.36 -21.42
C THR A 14 -8.41 -17.22 -21.33
N CYS A 15 -7.90 -16.67 -20.22
CA CYS A 15 -6.47 -16.55 -19.96
C CYS A 15 -5.79 -17.94 -19.89
N TYR A 16 -6.39 -18.90 -19.19
CA TYR A 16 -5.91 -20.28 -19.14
C TYR A 16 -5.81 -20.94 -20.53
N LYS A 17 -6.85 -20.79 -21.36
CA LYS A 17 -6.81 -21.32 -22.75
C LYS A 17 -5.67 -20.71 -23.57
N ARG A 18 -5.33 -19.44 -23.36
CA ARG A 18 -4.18 -18.79 -24.00
C ARG A 18 -2.86 -19.35 -23.47
N SER A 19 -2.74 -19.52 -22.16
CA SER A 19 -1.58 -20.16 -21.50
C SER A 19 -1.29 -21.54 -22.08
N CYS A 20 -2.30 -22.42 -22.21
CA CYS A 20 -2.12 -23.76 -22.79
C CYS A 20 -1.61 -23.71 -24.24
N ARG A 21 -2.10 -22.76 -25.04
CA ARG A 21 -1.66 -22.58 -26.45
C ARG A 21 -0.21 -22.09 -26.56
N GLN A 22 0.27 -21.34 -25.57
CA GLN A 22 1.64 -20.83 -25.53
C GLN A 22 2.60 -21.87 -24.93
N SER A 23 2.20 -22.58 -23.88
CA SER A 23 2.98 -23.66 -23.28
C SER A 23 3.39 -24.72 -24.29
N GLY A 24 2.47 -25.15 -25.17
CA GLY A 24 2.78 -26.11 -26.24
C GLY A 24 3.77 -25.62 -27.30
N LYS A 25 4.15 -24.33 -27.29
CA LYS A 25 5.15 -23.73 -28.19
C LYS A 25 6.49 -23.47 -27.51
N LEU A 26 6.58 -23.55 -26.18
CA LEU A 26 7.66 -22.98 -25.37
C LEU A 26 8.56 -24.02 -24.67
N ASP A 27 8.39 -25.32 -24.94
CA ASP A 27 9.02 -26.45 -24.24
C ASP A 27 10.57 -26.43 -24.13
N ASN A 28 11.28 -25.55 -24.85
CA ASN A 28 12.76 -25.49 -24.82
C ASN A 28 13.38 -24.25 -24.14
N ASN A 29 12.63 -23.16 -23.89
CA ASN A 29 13.21 -21.88 -23.43
C ASN A 29 12.77 -21.43 -22.00
N LEU A 30 11.76 -22.07 -21.40
CA LEU A 30 11.13 -21.59 -20.16
C LEU A 30 11.98 -21.75 -18.89
N ARG A 31 12.92 -22.69 -18.89
CA ARG A 31 13.70 -23.02 -17.69
C ARG A 31 14.71 -21.93 -17.31
N GLU A 32 15.02 -21.01 -18.23
CA GLU A 32 15.89 -19.86 -18.00
C GLU A 32 15.12 -18.59 -17.60
N GLU A 33 13.87 -18.39 -18.04
CA GLU A 33 13.05 -17.22 -17.68
C GLU A 33 12.52 -17.26 -16.24
N ASP A 34 12.14 -18.44 -15.73
CA ASP A 34 11.62 -18.63 -14.36
C ASP A 34 12.65 -18.21 -13.28
N ALA A 35 13.94 -18.35 -13.55
CA ALA A 35 15.02 -17.92 -12.65
C ALA A 35 15.25 -16.40 -12.66
N SER A 36 14.79 -15.69 -13.71
CA SER A 36 14.94 -14.24 -13.86
C SER A 36 13.80 -13.42 -13.24
N MET A 37 12.70 -14.09 -12.86
CA MET A 37 11.50 -13.47 -12.27
C MET A 37 11.46 -13.56 -10.73
N GLU A 38 12.61 -13.72 -10.06
CA GLU A 38 12.63 -13.58 -8.60
C GLU A 38 12.28 -12.14 -8.21
N LEU A 39 11.08 -11.97 -7.66
CA LEU A 39 10.67 -10.75 -7.00
C LEU A 39 11.72 -10.37 -5.96
N ASP A 40 12.10 -9.09 -5.90
CA ASP A 40 12.93 -8.61 -4.79
C ASP A 40 12.28 -8.98 -3.45
N LYS A 41 13.11 -9.29 -2.43
CA LYS A 41 12.65 -9.83 -1.13
C LYS A 41 11.53 -9.03 -0.52
N SER A 42 11.59 -7.72 -0.69
CA SER A 42 10.63 -6.81 -0.08
C SER A 42 9.31 -6.70 -0.86
N TRP A 43 9.29 -7.05 -2.16
CA TRP A 43 8.05 -7.34 -2.90
C TRP A 43 7.48 -8.72 -2.56
N GLN A 44 8.33 -9.72 -2.32
CA GLN A 44 7.89 -11.04 -1.85
C GLN A 44 7.18 -10.94 -0.50
N GLN A 45 7.74 -10.17 0.44
CA GLN A 45 7.13 -9.92 1.75
C GLN A 45 5.74 -9.29 1.63
N LEU A 46 5.58 -8.25 0.80
CA LEU A 46 4.28 -7.62 0.57
C LEU A 46 3.28 -8.60 -0.04
N ARG A 47 3.69 -9.39 -1.05
CA ARG A 47 2.86 -10.44 -1.65
C ARG A 47 2.39 -11.44 -0.60
N ASP A 48 3.29 -11.93 0.24
CA ASP A 48 2.98 -12.95 1.25
C ASP A 48 2.04 -12.40 2.33
N GLN A 49 2.19 -11.12 2.70
CA GLN A 49 1.27 -10.43 3.60
C GLN A 49 -0.14 -10.32 3.00
N LEU A 50 -0.25 -9.82 1.76
CA LEU A 50 -1.53 -9.73 1.05
C LEU A 50 -2.20 -11.10 0.90
N TYR A 51 -1.42 -12.13 0.55
CA TYR A 51 -1.92 -13.50 0.47
C TYR A 51 -2.46 -14.00 1.81
N ASN A 52 -1.77 -13.71 2.92
CA ASN A 52 -2.21 -14.11 4.25
C ASN A 52 -3.50 -13.38 4.67
N ILE A 53 -3.68 -12.12 4.29
CA ILE A 53 -4.92 -11.37 4.52
C ILE A 53 -6.08 -12.06 3.79
N THR A 54 -5.94 -12.27 2.48
CA THR A 54 -6.96 -12.94 1.67
C THR A 54 -7.27 -14.35 2.17
N LYS A 55 -6.24 -15.12 2.56
CA LYS A 55 -6.41 -16.47 3.09
C LYS A 55 -7.21 -16.49 4.39
N ARG A 56 -6.99 -15.51 5.29
CA ARG A 56 -7.78 -15.39 6.53
C ARG A 56 -9.25 -15.12 6.21
N SER A 57 -9.54 -14.21 5.29
CA SER A 57 -10.90 -13.87 4.86
C SER A 57 -11.63 -15.05 4.19
N LEU A 58 -10.88 -15.94 3.53
CA LEU A 58 -11.43 -17.13 2.85
C LEU A 58 -11.38 -18.43 3.68
N SER A 59 -10.90 -18.38 4.92
CA SER A 59 -10.59 -19.56 5.75
C SER A 59 -11.77 -20.52 6.04
N GLY A 60 -13.00 -20.08 5.82
CA GLY A 60 -14.22 -20.88 5.98
C GLY A 60 -14.77 -21.53 4.69
N VAL A 61 -14.15 -21.29 3.53
CA VAL A 61 -14.66 -21.76 2.25
C VAL A 61 -13.97 -23.07 1.85
N ASN A 62 -14.73 -24.16 1.79
CA ASN A 62 -14.24 -25.44 1.27
C ASN A 62 -14.22 -25.41 -0.27
N LEU A 63 -13.12 -24.94 -0.84
CA LEU A 63 -12.87 -24.97 -2.28
C LEU A 63 -12.05 -26.22 -2.65
N ILE A 64 -12.34 -26.79 -3.82
CA ILE A 64 -11.53 -27.86 -4.41
C ILE A 64 -10.20 -27.25 -4.87
N ASP A 65 -9.10 -27.97 -4.63
CA ASP A 65 -7.76 -27.58 -5.08
C ASP A 65 -7.75 -27.34 -6.59
N LYS A 66 -7.18 -26.20 -7.00
CA LYS A 66 -7.01 -25.82 -8.40
C LYS A 66 -5.61 -26.16 -8.87
N THR A 67 -5.50 -26.62 -10.12
CA THR A 67 -4.19 -26.89 -10.74
C THR A 67 -3.48 -25.58 -11.08
N PRO A 68 -2.17 -25.44 -10.76
CA PRO A 68 -1.41 -24.25 -11.12
C PRO A 68 -1.22 -24.15 -12.64
N TRP A 69 -1.10 -22.92 -13.14
CA TRP A 69 -0.82 -22.58 -14.53
C TRP A 69 -0.16 -21.20 -14.60
N THR A 70 0.54 -20.91 -15.70
CA THR A 70 1.39 -19.72 -15.85
C THR A 70 0.83 -18.76 -16.89
N ILE A 71 0.95 -17.45 -16.68
CA ILE A 71 0.60 -16.45 -17.69
C ILE A 71 1.87 -16.08 -18.46
N TYR A 72 1.91 -16.41 -19.76
CA TYR A 72 3.03 -16.09 -20.63
C TYR A 72 2.76 -14.75 -21.34
N GLY A 73 3.29 -13.67 -20.75
CA GLY A 73 3.24 -12.32 -21.31
C GLY A 73 2.53 -11.30 -20.42
N GLN A 74 3.14 -10.12 -20.30
CA GLN A 74 2.63 -9.00 -19.48
C GLN A 74 1.24 -8.54 -19.92
N GLU A 75 1.00 -8.38 -21.23
CA GLU A 75 -0.30 -7.96 -21.79
C GLU A 75 -1.45 -8.86 -21.31
N HIS A 76 -1.22 -10.17 -21.22
CA HIS A 76 -2.24 -11.11 -20.76
C HIS A 76 -2.55 -10.99 -19.27
N ALA A 77 -1.55 -10.66 -18.46
CA ALA A 77 -1.74 -10.39 -17.03
C ALA A 77 -2.50 -9.07 -16.84
N GLU A 78 -2.14 -8.02 -17.59
CA GLU A 78 -2.81 -6.72 -17.55
C GLU A 78 -4.29 -6.82 -17.92
N ILE A 79 -4.62 -7.52 -19.01
CA ILE A 79 -6.03 -7.74 -19.42
C ILE A 79 -6.80 -8.46 -18.31
N LEU A 80 -6.23 -9.52 -17.72
CA LEU A 80 -6.91 -10.26 -16.66
C LEU A 80 -7.15 -9.39 -15.42
N ILE A 81 -6.18 -8.54 -15.06
CA ILE A 81 -6.30 -7.61 -13.93
C ILE A 81 -7.42 -6.60 -14.21
N LEU A 82 -7.40 -5.94 -15.37
CA LEU A 82 -8.42 -4.92 -15.72
C LEU A 82 -9.83 -5.50 -15.84
N ASP A 83 -9.98 -6.72 -16.36
CA ASP A 83 -11.26 -7.43 -16.36
C ASP A 83 -11.74 -7.65 -14.92
N CYS A 84 -10.86 -8.10 -14.00
CA CYS A 84 -11.22 -8.31 -12.61
C CYS A 84 -11.64 -7.00 -11.92
N VAL A 85 -10.90 -5.91 -12.16
CA VAL A 85 -11.23 -4.57 -11.63
C VAL A 85 -12.63 -4.15 -12.08
N SER A 86 -12.90 -4.24 -13.39
CA SER A 86 -14.20 -3.87 -13.95
C SER A 86 -15.36 -4.67 -13.32
N TYR A 87 -15.17 -5.98 -13.13
CA TYR A 87 -16.19 -6.82 -12.49
C TYR A 87 -16.35 -6.53 -10.98
N ILE A 88 -15.29 -6.16 -10.27
CA ILE A 88 -15.37 -5.77 -8.86
C ILE A 88 -16.12 -4.44 -8.73
N GLU A 89 -15.83 -3.46 -9.58
CA GLU A 89 -16.56 -2.19 -9.63
C GLU A 89 -18.06 -2.41 -9.93
N GLU A 90 -18.40 -3.29 -10.87
CA GLU A 90 -19.79 -3.67 -11.13
C GLU A 90 -20.45 -4.32 -9.90
N LEU A 91 -19.73 -5.17 -9.16
CA LEU A 91 -20.24 -5.80 -7.94
C LEU A 91 -20.49 -4.78 -6.82
N GLU A 92 -19.58 -3.84 -6.62
CA GLU A 92 -19.70 -2.78 -5.62
C GLU A 92 -20.88 -1.85 -5.94
N ASN A 93 -21.07 -1.52 -7.22
CA ASN A 93 -22.20 -0.72 -7.68
C ASN A 93 -23.55 -1.46 -7.50
N ASP A 94 -23.62 -2.75 -7.82
CA ASP A 94 -24.82 -3.59 -7.69
C ASP A 94 -25.29 -3.73 -6.22
N THR A 95 -24.33 -3.80 -5.29
CA THR A 95 -24.57 -4.09 -3.87
C THR A 95 -24.84 -2.85 -3.03
N GLN A 96 -24.57 -1.66 -3.56
CA GLN A 96 -24.72 -0.38 -2.87
C GLN A 96 -23.99 -0.36 -1.51
N PHE A 97 -22.78 -0.93 -1.45
CA PHE A 97 -21.98 -0.81 -0.24
C PHE A 97 -21.75 0.67 0.12
N GLY A 98 -21.87 0.99 1.41
CA GLY A 98 -21.52 2.33 1.88
C GLY A 98 -20.03 2.58 1.64
N ALA A 99 -19.68 3.72 1.06
CA ALA A 99 -18.27 4.08 0.84
C ALA A 99 -17.43 4.05 2.15
N GLY A 100 -18.08 4.31 3.29
CA GLY A 100 -17.46 4.16 4.61
C GLY A 100 -17.17 2.72 5.00
N ASP A 101 -18.04 1.78 4.65
CA ASP A 101 -17.86 0.35 4.98
C ASP A 101 -16.72 -0.26 4.17
N LEU A 102 -16.66 0.03 2.86
CA LEU A 102 -15.55 -0.39 2.00
C LEU A 102 -14.21 0.18 2.52
N ARG A 103 -14.17 1.47 2.87
CA ARG A 103 -12.96 2.11 3.40
C ARG A 103 -12.52 1.50 4.73
N ASN A 104 -13.48 1.23 5.61
CA ASN A 104 -13.19 0.58 6.89
C ASN A 104 -12.60 -0.82 6.69
N GLU A 105 -13.13 -1.58 5.73
CA GLU A 105 -12.61 -2.92 5.43
C GLU A 105 -11.19 -2.85 4.84
N ALA A 106 -10.96 -2.00 3.85
CA ALA A 106 -9.62 -1.76 3.29
C ALA A 106 -8.61 -1.30 4.36
N THR A 107 -9.07 -0.51 5.34
CA THR A 107 -8.23 -0.06 6.47
C THR A 107 -7.84 -1.22 7.38
N LYS A 108 -8.78 -2.13 7.68
CA LYS A 108 -8.48 -3.34 8.46
C LYS A 108 -7.51 -4.26 7.73
N ASP A 109 -7.67 -4.43 6.43
CA ASP A 109 -6.81 -5.31 5.62
C ASP A 109 -5.34 -4.92 5.74
N ILE A 110 -5.02 -3.62 5.83
CA ILE A 110 -3.65 -3.14 5.93
C ILE A 110 -3.26 -2.69 7.35
N GLU A 111 -4.06 -2.98 8.37
CA GLU A 111 -3.80 -2.55 9.75
C GLU A 111 -2.46 -3.08 10.28
N GLU A 112 -2.09 -4.30 9.90
CA GLU A 112 -0.81 -4.93 10.30
C GLU A 112 0.39 -4.39 9.51
N LEU A 113 0.18 -3.67 8.40
CA LEU A 113 1.24 -3.16 7.53
C LEU A 113 1.81 -1.83 8.06
N ASN A 114 2.83 -1.91 8.92
CA ASN A 114 3.37 -0.73 9.63
C ASN A 114 4.72 -0.23 9.10
N ASP A 115 5.17 -0.73 7.95
CA ASP A 115 6.41 -0.29 7.34
C ASP A 115 6.17 0.64 6.14
N THR A 116 6.91 1.74 6.11
CA THR A 116 6.72 2.81 5.11
C THR A 116 7.09 2.36 3.69
N VAL A 117 7.99 1.39 3.55
CA VAL A 117 8.44 0.86 2.26
C VAL A 117 7.35 0.04 1.60
N SER A 118 6.71 -0.88 2.34
CA SER A 118 5.61 -1.70 1.83
C SER A 118 4.36 -0.87 1.59
N LEU A 119 4.05 0.10 2.45
CA LEU A 119 2.93 1.03 2.21
C LEU A 119 3.13 1.85 0.92
N ARG A 120 4.34 2.37 0.69
CA ARG A 120 4.65 3.11 -0.54
C ARG A 120 4.48 2.22 -1.79
N ARG A 121 4.88 0.95 -1.69
CA ARG A 121 4.74 -0.02 -2.79
C ARG A 121 3.30 -0.43 -3.02
N LEU A 122 2.56 -0.69 -1.95
CA LEU A 122 1.15 -1.02 -2.01
C LEU A 122 0.38 0.11 -2.68
N LYS A 123 0.61 1.36 -2.27
CA LYS A 123 0.05 2.54 -2.94
C LYS A 123 0.34 2.53 -4.44
N LYS A 124 1.61 2.34 -4.81
CA LYS A 124 2.03 2.33 -6.22
C LYS A 124 1.40 1.17 -7.02
N ALA A 125 1.23 0.01 -6.40
CA ALA A 125 0.66 -1.18 -7.05
C ALA A 125 -0.87 -1.12 -7.15
N ALA A 126 -1.52 -0.46 -6.20
CA ALA A 126 -2.96 -0.24 -6.18
C ALA A 126 -3.39 0.91 -7.10
N GLN A 127 -2.47 1.78 -7.50
CA GLN A 127 -2.74 2.86 -8.44
C GLN A 127 -3.39 2.30 -9.72
N ASP A 128 -4.52 2.89 -10.11
CA ASP A 128 -5.33 2.52 -11.28
C ASP A 128 -5.99 1.11 -11.25
N VAL A 129 -5.82 0.35 -10.16
CA VAL A 129 -6.36 -1.02 -9.99
C VAL A 129 -7.33 -1.08 -8.81
N ASP A 130 -6.97 -0.44 -7.69
CA ASP A 130 -7.74 -0.38 -6.46
C ASP A 130 -7.53 1.00 -5.81
N THR A 131 -8.31 1.97 -6.30
CA THR A 131 -8.22 3.37 -5.87
C THR A 131 -8.45 3.53 -4.37
N LEU A 132 -9.29 2.69 -3.77
CA LEU A 132 -9.59 2.77 -2.35
C LEU A 132 -8.40 2.30 -1.52
N MET A 133 -7.79 1.17 -1.89
CA MET A 133 -6.56 0.69 -1.27
C MET A 133 -5.40 1.69 -1.45
N GLU A 134 -5.30 2.36 -2.61
CA GLU A 134 -4.33 3.43 -2.83
C GLU A 134 -4.49 4.55 -1.78
N ILE A 135 -5.72 5.04 -1.59
CA ILE A 135 -6.04 6.11 -0.64
C ILE A 135 -5.70 5.68 0.79
N VAL A 136 -6.15 4.50 1.20
CA VAL A 136 -5.96 4.00 2.57
C VAL A 136 -4.48 3.73 2.87
N ALA A 137 -3.74 3.16 1.91
CA ALA A 137 -2.30 2.98 2.03
C ALA A 137 -1.55 4.33 2.11
N ASN A 138 -2.00 5.33 1.35
CA ASN A 138 -1.42 6.67 1.38
C ASN A 138 -1.66 7.37 2.71
N ASP A 139 -2.89 7.33 3.24
CA ASP A 139 -3.23 7.93 4.53
C ASP A 139 -2.35 7.35 5.65
N LYS A 140 -2.20 6.01 5.67
CA LYS A 140 -1.35 5.34 6.66
C LYS A 140 0.13 5.65 6.48
N TYR A 141 0.60 5.75 5.24
CA TYR A 141 1.98 6.15 4.93
C TYR A 141 2.30 7.55 5.45
N GLU A 142 1.42 8.52 5.20
CA GLU A 142 1.59 9.90 5.67
C GLU A 142 1.56 9.99 7.20
N LEU A 143 0.67 9.25 7.87
CA LEU A 143 0.63 9.18 9.34
C LEU A 143 1.95 8.66 9.92
N LEU A 144 2.51 7.58 9.37
CA LEU A 144 3.78 7.01 9.85
C LEU A 144 4.98 7.92 9.58
N ILE A 145 4.97 8.67 8.48
CA ILE A 145 6.00 9.67 8.23
C ILE A 145 5.86 10.85 9.19
N GLN A 146 4.64 11.31 9.48
CA GLN A 146 4.40 12.38 10.44
C GLN A 146 4.81 12.00 11.86
N ASP A 147 4.50 10.77 12.30
CA ASP A 147 4.92 10.25 13.61
C ASP A 147 6.45 10.06 13.72
N GLY A 148 7.13 9.83 12.58
CA GLY A 148 8.59 9.73 12.50
C GLY A 148 9.31 11.04 12.17
N ALA A 149 8.61 12.15 11.91
CA ALA A 149 9.20 13.37 11.37
C ALA A 149 9.66 14.38 12.42
N ILE A 150 10.86 14.91 12.16
CA ILE A 150 11.45 16.08 12.79
C ILE A 150 10.50 17.27 12.60
N HIS A 151 10.09 17.91 13.71
CA HIS A 151 9.30 19.13 13.68
C HIS A 151 10.17 20.33 13.24
N ILE A 152 10.29 20.57 11.94
CA ILE A 152 10.76 21.85 11.40
C ILE A 152 9.52 22.71 11.15
N GLY A 153 9.04 23.35 12.21
CA GLY A 153 7.86 24.20 12.17
C GLY A 153 8.03 25.39 13.11
N ARG A 154 7.50 26.53 12.70
CA ARG A 154 7.31 27.68 13.59
C ARG A 154 6.28 27.26 14.63
N GLY A 155 6.68 27.12 15.90
CA GLY A 155 5.79 26.69 16.98
C GLY A 155 4.49 27.51 16.97
N SER A 156 3.35 26.82 16.91
CA SER A 156 2.05 27.47 16.97
C SER A 156 1.84 27.99 18.39
N GLY A 157 1.69 29.30 18.52
CA GLY A 157 1.49 29.90 19.83
C GLY A 157 1.15 31.37 19.86
N TRP A 158 1.71 32.22 18.99
CA TRP A 158 1.58 33.69 19.18
C TRP A 158 0.97 34.40 17.97
N TYR A 159 -0.13 35.12 18.21
CA TYR A 159 -0.67 36.16 17.33
C TYR A 159 0.05 37.49 17.64
N GLN A 160 1.11 37.81 16.91
CA GLN A 160 1.60 39.19 16.77
C GLN A 160 2.05 39.45 15.34
N SER A 161 1.79 40.68 14.89
CA SER A 161 1.98 41.14 13.50
C SER A 161 3.39 40.86 12.98
N SER A 162 3.45 40.38 11.73
CA SER A 162 4.63 39.88 11.00
C SER A 162 5.74 40.91 10.73
N SER A 163 5.60 42.16 11.18
CA SER A 163 6.47 43.27 10.78
C SER A 163 7.70 43.52 11.68
N GLN A 164 7.91 42.77 12.77
CA GLN A 164 9.01 43.03 13.73
C GLN A 164 9.93 41.85 14.07
N LEU A 165 9.80 40.70 13.42
CA LEU A 165 10.63 39.53 13.75
C LEU A 165 11.89 39.48 12.87
N ARG A 166 13.06 39.68 13.48
CA ARG A 166 14.34 39.37 12.84
C ARG A 166 14.47 37.85 12.69
N SER A 167 14.67 37.41 11.45
CA SER A 167 14.93 36.01 11.12
C SER A 167 16.32 35.60 11.64
N GLY A 168 16.41 34.47 12.35
CA GLY A 168 17.67 33.82 12.69
C GLY A 168 17.89 32.63 11.76
N ASN A 169 19.07 32.56 11.11
CA ASN A 169 19.43 31.40 10.31
C ASN A 169 19.98 30.32 11.24
N ASN A 170 19.23 29.23 11.40
CA ASN A 170 19.70 28.05 12.11
C ASN A 170 20.20 27.03 11.09
N PHE A 171 21.48 26.70 11.14
CA PHE A 171 22.09 25.65 10.31
C PHE A 171 22.53 24.50 11.22
N VAL A 172 22.12 23.29 10.87
CA VAL A 172 22.57 22.07 11.55
C VAL A 172 23.06 21.09 10.49
N GLY A 173 24.26 20.53 10.71
CA GLY A 173 24.97 19.68 9.75
C GLY A 173 24.40 18.27 9.65
N SER A 174 24.81 17.38 10.55
CA SER A 174 24.30 16.00 10.61
C SER A 174 23.83 15.70 12.02
N ILE A 175 22.69 15.05 12.14
CA ILE A 175 22.13 14.59 13.41
C ILE A 175 21.81 13.12 13.24
N GLU A 176 22.40 12.26 14.07
CA GLU A 176 22.03 10.86 14.15
C GLU A 176 20.93 10.69 15.19
N PRO A 177 19.69 10.33 14.80
CA PRO A 177 18.63 10.07 15.77
C PRO A 177 18.87 8.72 16.45
N GLY A 178 19.08 8.75 17.77
CA GLY A 178 18.96 7.55 18.60
C GLY A 178 17.48 7.14 18.78
N PRO A 179 17.19 5.89 19.19
CA PRO A 179 15.83 5.32 19.20
C PRO A 179 14.80 6.03 20.10
N ARG A 180 15.22 7.01 20.93
CA ARG A 180 14.33 7.84 21.76
C ARG A 180 14.79 9.31 21.85
N GLY A 181 15.46 9.84 20.83
CA GLY A 181 15.90 11.24 20.80
C GLY A 181 14.82 12.16 20.25
N ARG A 182 14.49 13.27 20.94
CA ARG A 182 13.72 14.38 20.36
C ARG A 182 14.68 15.51 20.02
N ILE A 183 14.66 15.96 18.77
CA ILE A 183 15.56 17.00 18.26
C ILE A 183 14.72 18.20 17.84
N HIS A 184 15.08 19.39 18.34
CA HIS A 184 14.48 20.67 17.94
C HIS A 184 15.55 21.57 17.32
N VAL A 185 15.27 22.09 16.12
CA VAL A 185 16.12 23.07 15.43
C VAL A 185 15.25 24.26 15.05
N GLY A 186 15.40 25.36 15.77
CA GLY A 186 14.55 26.54 15.59
C GLY A 186 14.60 27.48 16.77
N ASN A 187 13.92 28.62 16.63
CA ASN A 187 13.72 29.55 17.74
C ASN A 187 12.44 29.15 18.48
N ILE A 188 12.49 29.16 19.81
CA ILE A 188 11.31 29.00 20.66
C ILE A 188 10.98 30.34 21.31
N TYR A 189 9.70 30.72 21.25
CA TYR A 189 9.19 31.92 21.91
C TYR A 189 8.01 31.53 22.80
N GLY A 190 8.16 31.73 24.12
CA GLY A 190 7.20 31.24 25.11
C GLY A 190 7.72 31.42 26.55
N GLY A 191 6.87 31.90 27.46
CA GLY A 191 7.18 32.12 28.87
C GLY A 191 6.69 30.97 29.76
N LYS A 192 7.29 29.80 29.62
CA LYS A 192 7.33 28.73 30.64
C LYS A 192 8.49 27.80 30.25
N GLY A 193 9.40 27.54 31.20
CA GLY A 193 10.67 26.84 30.95
C GLY A 193 10.45 25.44 30.38
N ILE A 194 10.80 25.25 29.11
CA ILE A 194 10.52 24.02 28.34
C ILE A 194 11.50 22.88 28.73
N TRP A 195 12.43 23.16 29.64
CA TRP A 195 13.34 22.18 30.23
C TRP A 195 12.93 21.70 31.62
N ASP A 196 11.90 22.30 32.25
CA ASP A 196 11.57 22.01 33.66
C ASP A 196 10.50 20.91 33.86
N ASP A 197 9.85 20.43 32.80
CA ASP A 197 8.84 19.36 32.89
C ASP A 197 9.37 17.98 32.42
N TRP A 198 10.65 17.69 32.68
CA TRP A 198 11.25 16.37 32.42
C TRP A 198 11.77 15.73 33.71
N GLY A 199 10.83 15.43 34.59
CA GLY A 199 11.06 14.72 35.84
C GLY A 199 9.76 14.25 36.48
N ASN A 200 9.09 13.28 35.85
CA ASN A 200 8.35 12.17 36.48
C ASN A 200 7.84 11.19 35.42
#